data_AF-A0A8T5MSI6-F1
#
_entry.id   AF-A0A8T5MSI6-F1
#
_cell.length_a   1.000
_cell.length_b   1.000
_cell.length_c   1.000
_cell.angle_alpha   90.00
_cell.angle_beta   90.00
_cell.angle_gamma   90.00
#
_symmetry.space_group_name_H-M   'P 1'
#
loop_
_entity.id
_entity.type
_entity.pdbx_description
1 polymer ?
#
loop_
_entity_poly.entity_id
_entity_poly.type
_entity_poly.pdbx_seq_one_letter_code
_entity_poly.pdbx_strand_id
1 'polypeptide(L)'
;MLEALLVLEDGTIVKGKGFGVERTVFGELVFNTSMVGYQEALTDPSYRGQILMMTYPLIGNYGTNSEDFESEKIQVEGFVVR
;
A
#
# COMPACT_ATOMS: atom_id res chain seq x y z
N MET A 1 11.77 15.97 -0.75
CA MET A 1 10.86 14.81 -0.56
C MET A 1 9.62 15.10 -1.37
N LEU A 2 9.13 14.11 -2.13
CA LEU A 2 7.90 14.26 -2.90
C LEU A 2 6.72 14.30 -1.93
N GLU A 3 5.85 15.30 -2.08
CA GLU A 3 4.58 15.35 -1.35
C GLU A 3 3.63 14.31 -1.95
N ALA A 4 2.88 13.63 -1.09
CA ALA A 4 1.82 12.71 -1.50
C ALA A 4 0.52 13.05 -0.77
N LEU A 5 -0.61 12.83 -1.45
CA LEU A 5 -1.94 13.08 -0.91
C LEU A 5 -2.77 11.80 -1.02
N LEU A 6 -3.41 11.40 0.07
CA LEU A 6 -4.52 10.45 0.07
C LEU A 6 -5.82 11.25 0.15
N VAL A 7 -6.66 11.14 -0.88
CA VAL A 7 -7.93 11.87 -0.99
C VAL A 7 -9.06 10.85 -1.03
N LEU A 8 -10.06 11.03 -0.17
CA LEU A 8 -11.23 10.15 -0.09
C LEU A 8 -12.45 10.81 -0.72
N GLU A 9 -13.43 10.00 -1.09
CA GLU A 9 -14.66 10.46 -1.74
C GLU A 9 -15.49 11.43 -0.87
N ASP A 10 -15.36 11.31 0.46
CA ASP A 10 -16.05 12.17 1.43
C ASP A 10 -15.39 13.56 1.59
N GLY A 11 -14.30 13.81 0.86
CA GLY A 11 -13.53 15.05 0.92
C GLY A 11 -12.41 15.04 1.96
N THR A 12 -12.19 13.94 2.68
CA THR A 12 -11.04 13.79 3.59
C THR A 12 -9.73 13.82 2.79
N ILE A 13 -8.78 14.63 3.24
CA ILE A 13 -7.44 14.75 2.64
C ILE A 13 -6.38 14.51 3.71
N VAL A 14 -5.53 13.51 3.48
CA VAL A 14 -4.37 13.20 4.31
C VAL A 14 -3.09 13.52 3.54
N LYS A 15 -2.26 14.39 4.10
CA LYS A 15 -0.95 14.75 3.52
C LYS A 15 0.14 13.83 4.04
N GLY A 16 1.01 13.37 3.16
CA GLY A 16 2.12 12.48 3.48
C GLY A 16 3.33 12.71 2.57
N LYS A 17 4.24 11.74 2.59
CA LYS A 17 5.45 11.74 1.77
C LYS A 17 5.43 10.55 0.84
N GLY A 18 5.71 10.78 -0.44
CA GLY A 18 5.87 9.69 -1.41
C GLY A 18 7.16 8.92 -1.15
N PHE A 19 7.08 7.59 -1.11
CA PHE A 19 8.23 6.67 -1.02
C PHE A 19 8.26 5.62 -2.15
N GLY A 20 7.18 5.52 -2.93
CA GLY A 20 7.08 4.66 -4.11
C GLY A 20 7.25 5.43 -5.42
N VAL A 21 6.57 4.96 -6.47
CA VAL A 21 6.55 5.61 -7.78
C VAL A 21 5.73 6.91 -7.75
N GLU A 22 6.20 7.94 -8.46
CA GLU A 22 5.47 9.19 -8.64
C GLU A 22 4.36 9.01 -9.68
N ARG A 23 3.13 8.77 -9.21
CA ARG A 23 1.94 8.58 -10.04
C ARG A 23 0.67 8.87 -9.24
N THR A 24 -0.36 9.37 -9.93
CA THR A 24 -1.74 9.39 -9.41
C THR A 24 -2.44 8.08 -9.74
N VAL A 25 -3.01 7.45 -8.72
CA VAL A 25 -3.75 6.18 -8.83
C VAL A 25 -5.13 6.33 -8.20
N PHE A 26 -6.06 5.47 -8.61
CA PHE A 26 -7.42 5.41 -8.08
C PHE A 26 -7.72 3.98 -7.69
N GLY A 27 -8.48 3.78 -6.61
CA GLY A 27 -8.86 2.45 -6.13
C GLY A 27 -9.72 2.54 -4.88
N GLU A 28 -10.28 1.39 -4.49
CA GLU A 28 -10.98 1.26 -3.21
C GLU A 28 -9.96 1.29 -2.06
N LEU A 29 -10.11 2.20 -1.10
CA LEU A 29 -9.27 2.20 0.09
C LEU A 29 -9.73 1.10 1.04
N VAL A 30 -8.84 0.14 1.31
CA VAL A 30 -9.04 -0.93 2.29
C VAL A 30 -7.95 -0.89 3.34
N PHE A 31 -8.22 -1.43 4.54
CA PHE A 31 -7.20 -1.57 5.58
C PHE A 31 -6.97 -3.03 5.95
N ASN A 32 -5.71 -3.35 6.29
CA ASN A 32 -5.29 -4.67 6.75
C ASN A 32 -4.63 -4.57 8.14
N THR A 33 -5.08 -5.43 9.06
CA THR A 33 -4.65 -5.44 10.46
C THR A 33 -3.42 -6.29 10.75
N SER A 34 -2.85 -6.95 9.75
CA SER A 34 -1.64 -7.75 9.88
C SER A 34 -0.44 -6.88 10.26
N MET A 35 0.36 -7.38 11.20
CA MET A 35 1.57 -6.70 11.67
C MET A 35 2.83 -7.11 10.90
N VAL A 36 2.73 -8.18 10.11
CA VAL A 36 3.78 -8.77 9.27
C VAL A 36 3.14 -9.21 7.95
N GLY A 37 3.95 -9.67 7.00
CA GLY A 37 3.46 -10.22 5.74
C GLY A 37 3.05 -9.16 4.72
N TYR A 38 3.69 -7.97 4.74
CA TYR A 38 3.31 -6.89 3.84
C TYR A 38 3.67 -7.19 2.38
N GLN A 39 4.69 -8.02 2.11
CA GLN A 39 5.08 -8.34 0.74
C GLN A 39 4.07 -9.29 0.10
N GLU A 40 3.68 -10.31 0.84
CA GLU A 40 2.63 -11.26 0.51
C GLU A 40 1.32 -10.49 0.25
N ALA A 41 0.95 -9.57 1.15
CA ALA A 41 -0.23 -8.73 0.97
C ALA A 41 -0.14 -7.82 -0.27
N LEU A 42 1.02 -7.24 -0.58
CA LEU A 42 1.20 -6.40 -1.77
C LEU A 42 1.10 -7.20 -3.08
N THR A 43 1.36 -8.50 -3.04
CA THR A 43 1.42 -9.37 -4.21
C THR A 43 0.23 -10.32 -4.32
N ASP A 44 -0.69 -10.32 -3.35
CA ASP A 44 -1.93 -11.10 -3.38
C ASP A 44 -2.91 -10.53 -4.44
N PRO A 45 -3.33 -11.34 -5.44
CA PRO A 45 -4.30 -10.94 -6.47
C PRO A 45 -5.65 -10.44 -5.94
N SER A 46 -6.01 -10.76 -4.70
CA SER A 46 -7.24 -10.32 -4.05
C SER A 46 -7.32 -8.79 -3.88
N TYR A 47 -6.18 -8.10 -3.79
CA TYR A 47 -6.11 -6.64 -3.62
C TYR A 47 -6.11 -5.84 -4.94
N ARG A 48 -6.35 -6.49 -6.08
CA ARG A 48 -6.37 -5.79 -7.37
C ARG A 48 -7.43 -4.70 -7.42
N GLY A 49 -7.06 -3.49 -7.85
CA GLY A 49 -7.95 -2.33 -7.88
C GLY A 49 -8.11 -1.62 -6.53
N GLN A 50 -7.37 -2.06 -5.51
CA GLN A 50 -7.45 -1.51 -4.15
C GLN A 50 -6.18 -0.74 -3.77
N ILE A 51 -6.35 0.28 -2.94
CA ILE A 51 -5.28 0.98 -2.24
C ILE A 51 -5.20 0.37 -0.84
N LEU A 52 -4.09 -0.28 -0.53
CA LEU A 52 -3.93 -1.02 0.72
C LEU A 52 -3.33 -0.13 1.81
N MET A 53 -4.02 0.01 2.94
CA MET A 53 -3.54 0.68 4.15
C MET A 53 -3.17 -0.34 5.22
N MET A 54 -1.94 -0.30 5.70
CA MET A 54 -1.54 -1.12 6.86
C MET A 54 -1.87 -0.39 8.15
N THR A 55 -2.46 -1.09 9.13
CA THR A 55 -2.68 -0.50 10.46
C THR A 55 -1.41 -0.52 11.32
N TYR A 56 -0.50 -1.48 11.08
CA TYR A 56 0.76 -1.54 11.80
C TYR A 56 1.72 -0.45 11.32
N PRO A 57 2.32 0.36 12.22
CA PRO A 57 3.03 1.57 11.82
C PRO A 57 4.43 1.34 11.23
N LEU A 58 5.06 0.20 11.51
CA LEU A 58 6.43 -0.08 11.08
C LEU A 58 6.43 -1.09 9.94
N ILE A 59 6.23 -0.58 8.72
CA ILE A 59 6.24 -1.39 7.50
C ILE A 59 7.57 -1.24 6.77
N GLY A 60 8.08 -2.34 6.19
CA GLY A 60 9.37 -2.35 5.51
C GLY A 60 10.55 -2.79 6.39
N ASN A 61 10.29 -3.23 7.63
CA ASN A 61 11.31 -3.57 8.62
C ASN A 61 12.23 -4.74 8.22
N TYR A 62 11.79 -5.63 7.33
CA TYR A 62 12.58 -6.78 6.87
C TYR A 62 12.84 -6.80 5.36
N GLY A 63 12.60 -5.69 4.66
CA GLY A 63 12.85 -5.58 3.22
C GLY A 63 11.94 -6.48 2.36
N THR A 64 12.46 -7.00 1.25
CA THR A 64 11.70 -7.91 0.39
C THR A 64 12.61 -9.03 -0.12
N ASN A 65 12.05 -10.18 -0.46
CA ASN A 65 12.77 -11.32 -1.05
C ASN A 65 11.91 -12.00 -2.12
N SER A 66 12.46 -12.96 -2.88
CA SER A 66 11.73 -13.63 -3.95
C SER A 66 10.80 -14.75 -3.50
N GLU A 67 10.91 -15.23 -2.26
CA GLU A 67 10.17 -16.38 -1.73
C GLU A 67 8.76 -15.96 -1.24
N ASP A 68 8.61 -14.73 -0.74
CA ASP A 68 7.36 -14.21 -0.16
C ASP A 68 6.44 -13.51 -1.20
N PHE A 69 6.49 -13.92 -2.48
CA PHE A 69 5.60 -13.42 -3.53
C PHE A 69 4.40 -14.37 -3.69
N GLU A 70 3.17 -13.87 -3.48
CA GLU A 70 1.92 -14.62 -3.70
C GLU A 70 1.45 -14.59 -5.16
N SER A 71 2.07 -13.75 -5.98
CA SER A 71 1.89 -13.74 -7.44
C SER A 71 3.09 -13.14 -8.16
N GLU A 72 3.07 -13.12 -9.50
CA GLU A 72 4.19 -12.66 -10.31
C GLU A 72 4.50 -11.15 -10.19
N LYS A 73 3.66 -10.37 -9.52
CA LYS A 73 3.78 -8.90 -9.44
C LYS A 73 3.05 -8.31 -8.23
N ILE A 74 3.31 -7.03 -7.97
CA ILE A 74 2.49 -6.22 -7.07
C ILE A 74 1.09 -6.06 -7.68
N GLN A 75 0.06 -6.28 -6.86
CA GLN A 75 -1.35 -6.28 -7.27
C GLN A 75 -2.12 -5.05 -6.78
N VAL A 76 -1.68 -4.43 -5.69
CA VAL A 76 -2.29 -3.19 -5.16
C VAL A 76 -2.09 -2.02 -6.13
N GLU A 77 -3.04 -1.09 -6.16
CA GLU A 77 -2.93 0.17 -6.92
C GLU A 77 -2.10 1.21 -6.15
N GLY A 78 -2.13 1.15 -4.81
CA GLY A 78 -1.41 2.06 -3.94
C GLY A 78 -1.18 1.45 -2.56
N PHE A 79 -0.24 2.04 -1.82
CA PHE A 79 0.14 1.55 -0.49
C PHE A 79 0.27 2.70 0.50
N VAL A 80 -0.41 2.59 1.64
CA VAL A 80 -0.50 3.63 2.67
C VAL A 80 0.01 3.09 4.00
N VAL A 81 0.96 3.80 4.59
CA VAL A 81 1.62 3.47 5.86
C VAL A 81 1.77 4.73 6.72
N ARG A 82 2.13 4.54 8.00
CA ARG A 82 2.27 5.62 8.99
C ARG A 82 3.59 6.39 8.88
#